data_AF-A0A5Y3V3D8-F1
#
_entry.id   AF-A0A5Y3V3D8-F1
#
_cell.length_a   1.000
_cell.length_b   1.000
_cell.length_c   1.000
_cell.angle_alpha   90.00
_cell.angle_beta   90.00
_cell.angle_gamma   90.00
#
_symmetry.space_group_name_H-M   'P 1'
#
loop_
_entity.id
_entity.type
_entity.pdbx_description
1 polymer ?
#
loop_
_entity_poly.entity_id
_entity_poly.type
_entity_poly.pdbx_seq_one_letter_code
_entity_poly.pdbx_strand_id
1 'polypeptide(L)'
;MSSVVIKATLQMLAETGSSVAVFATETLIPALEIQGLIDMGSEGVRVDEYMRWRSRCIKRAQRVLAGETPMPADWIITWMSVLPELYKNKCSQKIAAMQGLQWVRLPRYNRIRIESVDAEIDSITMKFGEVLASSSPAHDGVYDNNDDKSALKQLQNRLTEMAAYIRREIINIEMATGISPDYVEIGEKSPLSGGRRVTA
;
A
#
# COMPACT_ATOMS: atom_id res chain seq x y z
N MET A 1 9.55 -2.11 -10.39
CA MET A 1 9.14 -1.26 -9.26
C MET A 1 9.09 0.21 -9.67
N SER A 2 10.19 0.81 -10.14
CA SER A 2 10.24 2.19 -10.65
C SER A 2 9.24 2.48 -11.78
N SER A 3 9.07 1.54 -12.73
CA SER A 3 8.11 1.69 -13.84
C SER A 3 6.65 1.83 -13.41
N VAL A 4 6.27 1.26 -12.26
CA VAL A 4 4.91 1.37 -11.71
C VAL A 4 4.67 2.80 -11.21
N VAL A 5 5.61 3.35 -10.45
CA VAL A 5 5.55 4.71 -9.90
C VAL A 5 5.58 5.75 -11.02
N ILE A 6 6.44 5.56 -12.03
CA ILE A 6 6.52 6.46 -13.20
C ILE A 6 5.19 6.47 -13.96
N LYS A 7 4.63 5.29 -14.29
CA LYS A 7 3.34 5.20 -15.01
C LYS A 7 2.20 5.87 -14.25
N ALA A 8 2.12 5.67 -12.94
CA ALA A 8 1.09 6.30 -12.13
C ALA A 8 1.27 7.81 -12.01
N THR A 9 2.52 8.29 -11.93
CA THR A 9 2.82 9.73 -11.94
C THR A 9 2.41 10.34 -13.27
N LEU A 10 2.75 9.71 -14.41
CA LEU A 10 2.34 10.18 -15.74
C LEU A 10 0.82 10.20 -15.91
N GLN A 11 0.13 9.16 -15.42
CA GLN A 11 -1.34 9.11 -15.41
C GLN A 11 -1.94 10.25 -14.59
N MET A 12 -1.43 10.49 -13.38
CA MET A 12 -1.87 11.60 -12.53
C MET A 12 -1.66 12.95 -13.22
N LEU A 13 -0.49 13.19 -13.83
CA LEU A 13 -0.22 14.45 -14.53
C LEU A 13 -1.16 14.66 -15.72
N ALA A 14 -1.47 13.60 -16.47
CA ALA A 14 -2.41 13.65 -17.58
C ALA A 14 -3.86 13.95 -17.13
N GLU A 15 -4.29 13.37 -16.01
CA GLU A 15 -5.67 13.53 -15.49
C GLU A 15 -5.86 14.86 -14.74
N THR A 16 -4.85 15.33 -14.02
CA THR A 16 -4.92 16.59 -13.22
C THR A 16 -4.53 17.84 -14.02
N GLY A 17 -3.90 17.67 -15.19
CA GLY A 17 -3.32 18.78 -15.96
C GLY A 17 -2.10 19.43 -15.29
N SER A 18 -1.60 18.86 -14.19
CA SER A 18 -0.43 19.39 -13.50
C SER A 18 0.85 19.15 -14.31
N SER A 19 1.79 20.07 -14.23
CA SER A 19 3.09 19.92 -14.88
C SER A 19 4.07 19.16 -14.00
N VAL A 20 5.05 18.50 -14.61
CA VAL A 20 6.15 17.85 -13.88
C VAL A 20 6.88 18.84 -12.98
N ALA A 21 7.03 20.10 -13.41
CA ALA A 21 7.71 21.12 -12.63
C ALA A 21 6.93 21.46 -11.35
N VAL A 22 5.61 21.63 -11.46
CA VAL A 22 4.72 21.89 -10.32
C VAL A 22 4.78 20.72 -9.35
N PHE A 23 4.53 19.49 -9.82
CA PHE A 23 4.64 18.28 -9.02
C PHE A 23 6.00 18.16 -8.32
N ALA A 24 7.10 18.32 -9.07
CA ALA A 24 8.44 18.19 -8.54
C ALA A 24 8.70 19.20 -7.41
N THR A 25 8.31 20.46 -7.60
CA THR A 25 8.66 21.51 -6.64
C THR A 25 7.74 21.60 -5.44
N GLU A 26 6.45 21.30 -5.60
CA GLU A 26 5.48 21.46 -4.53
C GLU A 26 5.37 20.20 -3.66
N THR A 27 5.70 19.02 -4.20
CA THR A 27 5.46 17.75 -3.51
C THR A 27 6.72 16.90 -3.38
N LEU A 28 7.37 16.59 -4.50
CA LEU A 28 8.43 15.58 -4.52
C LEU A 28 9.74 16.06 -3.88
N ILE A 29 10.24 17.23 -4.27
CA ILE A 29 11.50 17.79 -3.78
C ILE A 29 11.45 17.99 -2.25
N PRO A 30 10.43 18.66 -1.68
CA PRO A 30 10.33 18.79 -0.22
C PRO A 30 10.33 17.45 0.50
N ALA A 31 9.62 16.45 -0.02
CA ALA A 31 9.58 15.12 0.61
C ALA A 31 10.92 14.38 0.54
N LEU A 32 11.65 14.52 -0.58
CA LEU A 32 12.98 13.94 -0.73
C LEU A 32 14.00 14.61 0.22
N GLU A 33 13.87 15.92 0.43
CA GLU A 33 14.72 16.69 1.35
C GLU A 33 14.46 16.30 2.81
N ILE A 34 13.19 16.18 3.23
CA ILE A 34 12.81 15.73 4.58
C ILE A 34 13.38 14.34 4.89
N GLN A 35 13.46 13.46 3.90
CA GLN A 35 14.02 12.12 4.03
C GLN A 35 15.55 12.08 3.90
N GLY A 36 16.21 13.22 3.70
CA GLY A 36 17.66 13.32 3.49
C GLY A 36 18.15 12.65 2.20
N LEU A 37 17.26 12.42 1.23
CA LEU A 37 17.58 11.76 -0.04
C LEU A 37 18.14 12.72 -1.09
N ILE A 38 17.87 14.01 -0.90
CA ILE A 38 18.52 15.11 -1.61
C ILE A 38 18.91 16.14 -0.55
N ASP A 39 20.05 16.77 -0.76
CA ASP A 39 20.51 17.86 0.10
C ASP A 39 20.73 19.10 -0.78
N MET A 40 20.35 20.25 -0.23
CA MET A 40 20.69 21.56 -0.78
C MET A 40 22.16 21.92 -0.49
N GLY A 41 22.76 21.30 0.53
CA GLY A 41 24.14 21.57 0.96
C GLY A 41 24.33 23.05 1.31
N SER A 42 25.49 23.59 0.95
CA SER A 42 25.83 25.02 1.14
C SER A 42 25.18 25.96 0.11
N GLU A 43 24.43 25.46 -0.88
CA GLU A 43 23.80 26.27 -1.94
C GLU A 43 22.51 26.99 -1.49
N GLY A 44 22.22 27.01 -0.19
CA GLY A 44 21.03 27.65 0.38
C GLY A 44 21.23 29.10 0.86
N VAL A 45 22.45 29.65 0.77
CA VAL A 45 22.75 30.98 1.36
C VAL A 45 22.28 32.12 0.46
N ARG A 46 22.15 31.90 -0.85
CA ARG A 46 21.71 32.91 -1.84
C ARG A 46 20.55 32.43 -2.70
N VAL A 47 19.62 33.34 -3.00
CA VAL A 47 18.42 33.08 -3.83
C VAL A 47 18.79 32.48 -5.20
N ASP A 48 19.86 32.96 -5.82
CA ASP A 48 20.31 32.46 -7.13
C ASP A 48 20.85 31.03 -7.09
N GLU A 49 21.42 30.62 -5.96
CA GLU A 49 21.94 29.27 -5.75
C GLU A 49 20.78 28.30 -5.52
N TYR A 50 19.79 28.72 -4.71
CA TYR A 50 18.55 27.98 -4.52
C TYR A 50 17.79 27.76 -5.84
N MET A 51 17.63 28.80 -6.68
CA MET A 51 16.93 28.67 -7.96
C MET A 51 17.64 27.73 -8.93
N ARG A 52 18.98 27.74 -8.93
CA ARG A 52 19.80 26.80 -9.72
C ARG A 52 19.66 25.38 -9.21
N TRP A 53 19.74 25.17 -7.91
CA TRP A 53 19.53 23.87 -7.28
C TRP A 53 18.14 23.32 -7.59
N ARG A 54 17.09 24.12 -7.37
CA ARG A 54 15.69 23.76 -7.66
C ARG A 54 15.52 23.36 -9.13
N SER A 55 16.09 24.13 -10.06
CA SER A 55 16.04 23.83 -11.50
C SER A 55 16.70 22.50 -11.86
N ARG A 56 17.82 22.13 -11.22
CA ARG A 56 18.47 20.83 -11.42
C ARG A 56 17.61 19.69 -10.90
N CYS A 57 16.99 19.85 -9.72
CA CYS A 57 16.09 18.85 -9.16
C CYS A 57 14.86 18.61 -10.05
N ILE A 58 14.25 19.67 -10.60
CA ILE A 58 13.15 19.57 -11.57
C ILE A 58 13.60 18.80 -12.82
N LYS A 59 14.74 19.19 -13.41
CA LYS A 59 15.27 18.51 -14.61
C LYS A 59 15.56 17.04 -14.34
N ARG A 60 16.08 16.70 -13.16
CA ARG A 60 16.31 15.30 -12.77
C ARG A 60 15.01 14.52 -12.68
N ALA A 61 13.97 15.08 -12.07
CA ALA A 61 12.64 14.45 -12.03
C ALA A 61 12.04 14.27 -13.44
N GLN A 62 12.19 15.26 -14.32
CA GLN A 62 11.76 15.18 -15.72
C GLN A 62 12.45 14.03 -16.47
N ARG A 63 13.78 13.93 -16.35
CA ARG A 63 14.56 12.85 -17.00
C ARG A 63 14.17 11.46 -16.48
N VAL A 64 13.87 11.33 -15.19
CA VAL A 64 13.37 10.09 -14.61
C VAL A 64 12.01 9.70 -15.20
N LEU A 65 11.09 10.66 -15.33
CA LEU A 65 9.76 10.41 -15.91
C LEU A 65 9.82 10.12 -17.41
N ALA A 66 10.75 10.76 -18.14
CA ALA A 66 11.00 10.51 -19.56
C ALA A 66 11.70 9.15 -19.83
N GLY A 67 12.21 8.49 -18.78
CA GLY A 67 12.98 7.25 -18.90
C GLY A 67 14.42 7.44 -19.38
N GLU A 68 14.89 8.68 -19.49
CA GLU A 68 16.28 9.01 -19.86
C GLU A 68 17.27 8.63 -18.75
N THR A 69 16.82 8.66 -17.49
CA THR A 69 17.64 8.31 -16.33
C THR A 69 16.87 7.33 -15.45
N PRO A 70 17.51 6.25 -14.96
CA PRO A 70 16.84 5.33 -14.04
C PRO A 70 16.46 6.05 -12.74
N MET A 71 15.26 5.74 -12.23
CA MET A 71 14.82 6.20 -10.92
C MET A 71 15.71 5.59 -9.82
N PRO A 72 16.30 6.40 -8.92
CA PRO A 72 17.01 5.88 -7.76
C PRO A 72 16.09 5.01 -6.89
N ALA A 73 16.59 3.88 -6.39
CA ALA A 73 15.78 2.95 -5.59
C ALA A 73 15.21 3.62 -4.33
N ASP A 74 16.04 4.43 -3.66
CA ASP A 74 15.67 5.13 -2.42
C ASP A 74 14.55 6.15 -2.63
N TRP A 75 14.37 6.63 -3.87
CA TRP A 75 13.31 7.57 -4.21
C TRP A 75 11.95 6.89 -4.36
N ILE A 76 11.89 5.58 -4.62
CA ILE A 76 10.63 4.89 -4.99
C ILE A 76 9.57 5.06 -3.90
N ILE A 77 9.95 4.89 -2.63
CA ILE A 77 9.03 4.94 -1.50
C ILE A 77 8.56 6.39 -1.26
N THR A 78 9.49 7.34 -1.21
CA THR A 78 9.18 8.77 -1.01
C THR A 78 8.36 9.33 -2.17
N TRP A 79 8.70 8.98 -3.41
CA TRP A 79 7.95 9.40 -4.59
C TRP A 79 6.53 8.84 -4.58
N MET A 80 6.36 7.56 -4.22
CA MET A 80 5.03 6.98 -4.07
C MET A 80 4.24 7.63 -2.93
N SER A 81 4.90 8.03 -1.84
CA SER A 81 4.22 8.56 -0.65
C SER A 81 3.55 9.92 -0.90
N VAL A 82 4.09 10.72 -1.82
CA VAL A 82 3.59 12.04 -2.22
C VAL A 82 2.51 12.00 -3.32
N LEU A 83 2.25 10.84 -3.91
CA LEU A 83 1.15 10.72 -4.87
C LEU A 83 -0.21 10.84 -4.16
N PRO A 84 -1.24 11.41 -4.82
CA PRO A 84 -2.60 11.40 -4.31
C PRO A 84 -3.08 9.98 -4.04
N GLU A 85 -3.95 9.82 -3.04
CA GLU A 85 -4.32 8.52 -2.48
C GLU A 85 -4.82 7.51 -3.54
N LEU A 86 -5.57 7.99 -4.53
CA LEU A 86 -6.06 7.18 -5.66
C LEU A 86 -4.93 6.49 -6.43
N TYR A 87 -3.85 7.21 -6.74
CA TYR A 87 -2.71 6.67 -7.51
C TYR A 87 -1.74 5.93 -6.61
N LYS A 88 -1.55 6.42 -5.38
CA LYS A 88 -0.72 5.80 -4.35
C LYS A 88 -1.20 4.40 -4.03
N ASN A 89 -2.49 4.20 -3.75
CA ASN A 89 -3.04 2.89 -3.42
C ASN A 89 -2.87 1.89 -4.57
N LYS A 90 -3.12 2.32 -5.82
CA LYS A 90 -2.88 1.50 -7.01
C LYS A 90 -1.40 1.14 -7.19
N CYS A 91 -0.48 2.07 -6.92
CA CYS A 91 0.96 1.82 -6.94
C CYS A 91 1.37 0.82 -5.88
N SER A 92 0.96 1.05 -4.65
CA SER A 92 1.31 0.21 -3.51
C SER A 92 0.83 -1.23 -3.72
N GLN A 93 -0.39 -1.42 -4.21
CA GLN A 93 -0.92 -2.74 -4.56
C GLN A 93 -0.05 -3.44 -5.61
N LYS A 94 0.31 -2.73 -6.70
CA LYS A 94 1.15 -3.29 -7.76
C LYS A 94 2.57 -3.59 -7.28
N ILE A 95 3.17 -2.73 -6.47
CA ILE A 95 4.51 -2.92 -5.91
C ILE A 95 4.52 -4.11 -4.95
N ALA A 96 3.52 -4.21 -4.06
CA ALA A 96 3.36 -5.35 -3.18
C ALA A 96 3.21 -6.66 -3.99
N ALA A 97 2.33 -6.67 -5.01
CA ALA A 97 2.17 -7.83 -5.88
C ALA A 97 3.47 -8.22 -6.61
N MET A 98 4.26 -7.24 -7.07
CA MET A 98 5.57 -7.50 -7.69
C MET A 98 6.57 -8.12 -6.70
N GLN A 99 6.43 -7.85 -5.41
CA GLN A 99 7.27 -8.41 -4.34
C GLN A 99 6.71 -9.73 -3.79
N GLY A 100 5.60 -10.24 -4.36
CA GLY A 100 4.90 -11.41 -3.81
C GLY A 100 4.22 -11.14 -2.46
N LEU A 101 4.04 -9.87 -2.10
CA LEU A 101 3.41 -9.43 -0.87
C LEU A 101 1.93 -9.13 -1.11
N GLN A 102 1.10 -9.43 -0.11
CA GLN A 102 -0.30 -9.07 -0.11
C GLN A 102 -0.47 -7.63 0.40
N TRP A 103 -1.09 -6.75 -0.39
CA TRP A 103 -1.37 -5.37 0.04
C TRP A 103 -2.58 -5.32 0.97
N VAL A 104 -2.37 -5.65 2.24
CA VAL A 104 -3.38 -5.53 3.30
C VAL A 104 -2.83 -4.55 4.33
N ARG A 105 -3.59 -3.48 4.59
CA ARG A 105 -3.30 -2.61 5.74
C ARG A 105 -3.65 -3.40 7.00
N LEU A 106 -2.65 -3.99 7.65
CA LEU A 106 -2.84 -4.57 8.97
C LEU A 106 -3.14 -3.43 9.96
N PRO A 107 -4.14 -3.59 10.83
CA PRO A 107 -4.32 -2.70 11.97
C PRO A 107 -3.00 -2.66 12.74
N ARG A 108 -2.51 -1.46 13.06
CA ARG A 108 -1.38 -1.34 13.97
C ARG A 108 -1.89 -1.78 15.34
N TYR A 109 -1.34 -2.88 15.87
CA TYR A 109 -1.47 -3.26 17.28
C TYR A 109 -0.78 -2.19 18.15
N ASN A 110 -1.37 -1.00 18.24
CA ASN A 110 -1.12 -0.12 19.34
C ASN A 110 -2.05 -0.60 20.45
N ARG A 111 -1.49 -0.96 21.61
CA ARG A 111 -2.27 -1.27 22.84
C ARG A 111 -3.06 -0.07 23.38
N ILE A 112 -3.15 1.01 22.60
CA ILE A 112 -3.92 2.19 22.90
C ILE A 112 -5.31 1.89 22.34
N ARG A 113 -6.28 1.63 23.23
CA ARG A 113 -7.69 1.55 22.86
C ARG A 113 -8.04 2.79 22.05
N ILE A 114 -8.48 2.59 20.82
CA ILE A 114 -8.99 3.66 19.97
C ILE A 114 -10.47 3.80 20.34
N GLU A 115 -10.93 5.02 20.62
CA GLU A 115 -12.31 5.26 21.08
C GLU A 115 -13.38 4.81 20.08
N SER A 116 -13.06 4.85 18.78
CA SER A 116 -13.90 4.32 17.71
C SER A 116 -13.06 3.97 16.49
N VAL A 117 -13.45 2.92 15.78
CA VAL A 117 -12.90 2.54 14.48
C VAL A 117 -14.09 2.40 13.54
N ASP A 118 -14.02 3.03 12.37
CA ASP A 118 -15.06 2.89 11.35
C ASP A 118 -15.13 1.45 10.86
N ALA A 119 -16.35 0.93 10.72
CA ALA A 119 -16.57 -0.40 10.18
C ALA A 119 -16.32 -0.40 8.67
N GLU A 120 -15.59 -1.40 8.16
CA GLU A 120 -15.22 -1.51 6.74
C GLU A 120 -16.04 -2.60 6.02
N ILE A 121 -17.28 -2.82 6.48
CA ILE A 121 -18.22 -3.83 5.93
C ILE A 121 -18.53 -3.59 4.45
N ASP A 122 -18.58 -2.34 4.03
CA ASP A 122 -18.75 -1.96 2.62
C ASP A 122 -17.61 -2.53 1.74
N SER A 123 -16.37 -2.40 2.22
CA SER A 123 -15.17 -2.90 1.57
C SER A 123 -15.16 -4.43 1.55
N ILE A 124 -15.58 -5.09 2.64
CA ILE A 124 -15.74 -6.55 2.67
C ILE A 124 -16.78 -7.01 1.64
N THR A 125 -17.90 -6.30 1.54
CA THR A 125 -18.98 -6.61 0.59
C THR A 125 -18.50 -6.52 -0.86
N MET A 126 -17.73 -5.46 -1.19
CA MET A 126 -17.11 -5.34 -2.50
C MET A 126 -16.15 -6.50 -2.79
N LYS A 127 -15.31 -6.89 -1.82
CA LYS A 127 -14.38 -8.02 -1.97
C LYS A 127 -15.08 -9.37 -2.11
N PHE A 128 -16.20 -9.56 -1.41
CA PHE A 128 -17.04 -10.73 -1.63
C PHE A 128 -17.60 -10.78 -3.06
N GLY A 129 -18.02 -9.63 -3.61
CA GLY A 129 -18.40 -9.52 -5.02
C GLY A 129 -17.29 -9.94 -5.99
N GLU A 130 -16.03 -9.53 -5.73
CA GLU A 130 -14.87 -9.94 -6.53
C GLU A 130 -14.60 -11.46 -6.47
N VAL A 131 -14.83 -12.09 -5.32
CA VAL A 131 -14.75 -13.55 -5.14
C VAL A 131 -15.83 -14.24 -5.97
N LEU A 132 -17.08 -13.78 -5.87
CA LEU A 132 -18.19 -14.34 -6.64
C LEU A 132 -17.95 -14.22 -8.16
N ALA A 133 -17.42 -13.08 -8.61
CA ALA A 133 -17.06 -12.89 -10.02
C ALA A 133 -15.97 -13.86 -10.52
N SER A 134 -15.13 -14.38 -9.61
CA SER A 134 -14.06 -15.34 -9.94
C SER A 134 -14.42 -16.78 -9.56
N SER A 135 -15.68 -17.06 -9.20
CA SER A 135 -16.14 -18.35 -8.66
C SER A 135 -16.40 -19.44 -9.69
N SER A 136 -16.18 -19.18 -10.98
CA SER A 136 -16.41 -20.15 -12.06
C SER A 136 -15.81 -21.54 -11.81
N PRO A 137 -14.59 -21.69 -11.24
CA PRO A 137 -14.02 -23.00 -10.93
C PRO A 137 -14.68 -23.74 -9.75
N ALA A 138 -15.68 -23.14 -9.10
CA ALA A 138 -16.38 -23.73 -7.96
C ALA A 138 -17.84 -24.11 -8.28
N HIS A 139 -18.29 -23.89 -9.53
CA HIS A 139 -19.70 -24.04 -9.92
C HIS A 139 -20.15 -25.49 -10.03
N ASP A 140 -19.24 -26.42 -10.31
CA ASP A 140 -19.48 -27.87 -10.28
C ASP A 140 -19.39 -28.47 -8.87
N GLY A 141 -18.99 -27.64 -7.88
CA GLY A 141 -18.88 -28.01 -6.48
C GLY A 141 -17.67 -28.86 -6.14
N VAL A 142 -16.73 -29.08 -7.06
CA VAL A 142 -15.56 -29.95 -6.85
C VAL A 142 -14.31 -29.30 -7.43
N TYR A 143 -13.28 -29.12 -6.61
CA TYR A 143 -11.97 -28.72 -7.12
C TYR A 143 -11.16 -29.97 -7.51
N ASP A 144 -10.79 -30.10 -8.78
CA ASP A 144 -10.06 -31.25 -9.31
C ASP A 144 -8.88 -30.86 -10.24
N ASN A 145 -8.26 -31.85 -10.88
CA ASN A 145 -7.12 -31.62 -11.78
C ASN A 145 -7.53 -31.18 -13.20
N ASN A 146 -8.83 -31.21 -13.53
CA ASN A 146 -9.39 -30.74 -14.79
C ASN A 146 -9.69 -29.23 -14.75
N ASP A 147 -9.74 -28.64 -13.56
CA ASP A 147 -9.89 -27.20 -13.39
C ASP A 147 -8.79 -26.39 -14.07
N ASP A 148 -9.17 -25.23 -14.60
CA ASP A 148 -8.20 -24.25 -15.06
C ASP A 148 -7.39 -23.69 -13.89
N LYS A 149 -6.11 -24.07 -13.85
CA LYS A 149 -5.13 -23.61 -12.86
C LYS A 149 -5.05 -22.09 -12.75
N SER A 150 -5.26 -21.37 -13.86
CA SER A 150 -5.19 -19.92 -13.87
C SER A 150 -6.40 -19.30 -13.16
N ALA A 151 -7.60 -19.81 -13.45
CA ALA A 151 -8.84 -19.40 -12.80
C ALA A 151 -8.86 -19.80 -11.31
N LEU A 152 -8.39 -21.00 -10.96
CA LEU A 152 -8.25 -21.44 -9.57
C LEU A 152 -7.30 -20.53 -8.78
N LYS A 153 -6.14 -20.19 -9.35
CA LYS A 153 -5.18 -19.29 -8.70
C LYS A 153 -5.78 -17.90 -8.50
N GLN A 154 -6.55 -17.41 -9.47
CA GLN A 154 -7.27 -16.14 -9.34
C GLN A 154 -8.30 -16.21 -8.20
N LEU A 155 -9.12 -17.25 -8.15
CA LEU A 155 -10.09 -17.46 -7.08
C LEU A 155 -9.39 -17.54 -5.71
N GLN A 156 -8.30 -18.30 -5.60
CA GLN A 156 -7.51 -18.42 -4.37
C GLN A 156 -6.94 -17.07 -3.92
N ASN A 157 -6.42 -16.25 -4.84
CA ASN A 157 -5.96 -14.91 -4.52
C ASN A 157 -7.09 -14.04 -3.98
N ARG A 158 -8.28 -14.06 -4.61
CA ARG A 158 -9.45 -13.29 -4.15
C ARG A 158 -9.96 -13.74 -2.78
N LEU A 159 -10.02 -15.05 -2.54
CA LEU A 159 -10.38 -15.60 -1.23
C LEU A 159 -9.37 -15.19 -0.14
N THR A 160 -8.07 -15.21 -0.47
CA THR A 160 -7.01 -14.81 0.45
C THR A 160 -7.07 -13.31 0.76
N GLU A 161 -7.37 -12.47 -0.25
CA GLU A 161 -7.67 -11.05 -0.06
C GLU A 161 -8.85 -10.85 0.87
N MET A 162 -10.00 -11.46 0.59
CA MET A 162 -11.20 -11.35 1.42
C MET A 162 -10.95 -11.78 2.88
N ALA A 163 -10.26 -12.90 3.09
CA ALA A 163 -9.93 -13.38 4.42
C ALA A 163 -9.11 -12.36 5.23
N ALA A 164 -8.22 -11.61 4.58
CA ALA A 164 -7.43 -10.58 5.24
C ALA A 164 -8.27 -9.36 5.64
N TYR A 165 -9.24 -8.96 4.81
CA TYR A 165 -10.20 -7.90 5.15
C TYR A 165 -11.11 -8.31 6.31
N ILE A 166 -11.57 -9.57 6.35
CA ILE A 166 -12.35 -10.09 7.48
C ILE A 166 -11.54 -10.10 8.77
N ARG A 167 -10.28 -10.58 8.72
CA ARG A 167 -9.39 -10.55 9.90
C ARG A 167 -9.16 -9.14 10.40
N ARG A 168 -8.99 -8.18 9.49
CA ARG A 168 -8.86 -6.77 9.85
C ARG A 168 -10.10 -6.26 10.59
N GLU A 169 -11.29 -6.60 10.12
CA GLU A 169 -12.55 -6.20 10.78
C GLU A 169 -12.68 -6.80 12.18
N ILE A 170 -12.30 -8.09 12.34
CA ILE A 170 -12.27 -8.74 13.66
C ILE A 170 -11.32 -7.99 14.61
N ILE A 171 -10.14 -7.60 14.14
CA ILE A 171 -9.18 -6.83 14.96
C ILE A 171 -9.70 -5.41 15.24
N ASN A 172 -10.37 -4.77 14.29
CA ASN A 172 -10.98 -3.45 14.50
C ASN A 172 -12.02 -3.50 15.62
N ILE A 173 -12.86 -4.55 15.65
CA ILE A 173 -13.83 -4.79 16.73
C ILE A 173 -13.11 -4.99 18.06
N GLU A 174 -12.07 -5.83 18.10
CA GLU A 174 -11.28 -6.09 19.31
C GLU A 174 -10.61 -4.81 19.83
N MET A 175 -10.06 -3.98 18.94
CA MET A 175 -9.41 -2.72 19.30
C MET A 175 -10.37 -1.66 19.84
N ALA A 176 -11.56 -1.55 19.25
CA ALA A 176 -12.56 -0.53 19.63
C ALA A 176 -13.36 -0.95 20.88
N THR A 177 -13.69 -2.23 21.00
CA THR A 177 -14.61 -2.73 22.05
C THR A 177 -13.92 -3.53 23.14
N GLY A 178 -12.72 -4.06 22.87
CA GLY A 178 -12.05 -5.03 23.74
C GLY A 178 -12.64 -6.44 23.69
N ILE A 179 -13.61 -6.69 22.81
CA ILE A 179 -14.24 -8.00 22.65
C ILE A 179 -13.45 -8.82 21.63
N SER A 180 -12.90 -9.96 22.08
CA SER A 180 -12.20 -10.92 21.23
C SER A 180 -13.11 -12.08 20.83
N PRO A 181 -12.83 -12.78 19.70
CA PRO A 181 -13.56 -13.98 19.34
C PRO A 181 -13.36 -15.13 20.35
N ASP A 182 -14.40 -15.95 20.55
CA ASP A 182 -14.38 -17.09 21.50
C ASP A 182 -13.20 -18.04 21.30
N TYR A 183 -12.78 -18.29 20.05
CA TYR A 183 -11.64 -19.19 19.77
C TYR A 183 -10.31 -18.64 20.31
N VAL A 184 -10.16 -17.31 20.43
CA VAL A 184 -8.99 -16.66 21.02
C VAL A 184 -9.02 -16.87 22.53
N GLU A 185 -10.17 -16.65 23.17
CA GLU A 185 -10.33 -16.86 24.61
C GLU A 185 -10.14 -18.32 25.04
N ILE A 186 -10.67 -19.25 24.25
CA ILE A 186 -10.49 -20.70 24.45
C ILE A 186 -9.04 -21.08 24.22
N GLY A 187 -8.39 -20.46 23.22
CA GLY A 187 -6.96 -20.60 22.96
C GLY A 187 -6.10 -20.16 24.15
N GLU A 188 -6.39 -19.01 24.78
CA GLU A 188 -5.67 -18.52 25.96
C GLU A 188 -5.88 -19.37 27.21
N LYS A 189 -7.07 -19.99 27.35
CA LYS A 189 -7.41 -20.89 28.45
C LYS A 189 -7.01 -22.34 28.19
N SER A 190 -6.55 -22.67 26.98
CA SER A 190 -6.19 -24.04 26.60
C SER A 190 -4.88 -24.46 27.28
N PRO A 191 -4.83 -25.61 27.97
CA PRO A 191 -3.58 -26.14 28.51
C PRO A 191 -2.59 -26.58 27.41
N LEU A 192 -3.02 -26.59 26.13
CA LEU A 192 -2.19 -26.96 24.98
C LEU A 192 -1.51 -25.75 24.31
N SER A 193 -1.90 -24.50 24.63
CA SER A 193 -1.28 -23.27 24.10
C SER A 193 -0.08 -22.82 24.94
N GLY A 194 0.75 -23.78 25.35
CA GLY A 194 1.85 -23.61 26.28
C GLY A 194 2.75 -22.41 25.97
N GLY A 195 2.74 -21.44 26.89
CA GLY A 195 3.92 -20.69 27.28
C GLY A 195 4.38 -19.56 26.36
N ARG A 196 3.60 -18.48 26.26
CA ARG A 196 4.20 -17.14 26.06
C ARG A 196 3.47 -16.07 26.85
N ARG A 197 3.49 -16.20 28.18
CA ARG A 197 3.43 -15.01 29.04
C ARG A 197 4.71 -14.21 28.79
N VAL A 198 4.63 -13.21 27.90
CA VAL A 198 5.58 -12.10 27.94
C VAL A 198 5.13 -11.23 29.11
N THR A 199 5.68 -11.50 30.28
CA THR A 199 5.56 -10.62 31.45
C THR A 199 6.16 -9.27 31.11
N ALA A 200 5.42 -8.22 31.46
CA ALA A 200 5.93 -6.85 31.58
C ALA A 200 7.05 -6.78 32.64
#